data_AF-A0A2H9VS28-F1
#
_entry.id   AF-A0A2H9VS28-F1
#
_cell.length_a   1.000
_cell.length_b   1.000
_cell.length_c   1.000
_cell.angle_alpha   90.00
_cell.angle_beta   90.00
_cell.angle_gamma   90.00
#
_symmetry.space_group_name_H-M   'P 1'
#
loop_
_entity.id
_entity.type
_entity.pdbx_description
1 polymer ?
#
loop_
_entity_poly.entity_id
_entity_poly.type
_entity_poly.pdbx_seq_one_letter_code
_entity_poly.pdbx_strand_id
1 'polypeptide(L)' 'MKKMNPFFAIGTTGFVVIATLHIIMALVLNMPAVHPVFMALYPAFAIFLILGTAQIINGQKAAPVKVRANNKRY' A
#
# COMPACT_ATOMS: atom_id res chain seq x y z
N MET A 1 -11.58 12.63 -8.18
CA MET A 1 -10.85 11.75 -7.25
C MET A 1 -9.47 11.45 -7.84
N LYS A 2 -8.38 11.72 -7.11
CA LYS A 2 -7.01 11.44 -7.56
C LYS A 2 -6.85 9.92 -7.72
N LYS A 3 -6.42 9.44 -8.89
CA LYS A 3 -6.24 8.01 -9.14
C LYS A 3 -5.13 7.47 -8.23
N MET A 4 -5.52 6.77 -7.17
CA MET A 4 -4.58 6.11 -6.27
C MET A 4 -3.96 4.90 -6.99
N ASN A 5 -2.67 4.65 -6.77
CA ASN A 5 -2.00 3.52 -7.38
C ASN A 5 -2.70 2.21 -6.92
N PRO A 6 -3.15 1.34 -7.84
CA PRO A 6 -3.92 0.17 -7.48
C PRO A 6 -3.12 -0.84 -6.64
N PHE A 7 -1.81 -0.99 -6.87
CA PHE A 7 -0.97 -1.86 -6.05
C PHE A 7 -0.81 -1.34 -4.62
N PHE A 8 -0.67 -0.02 -4.47
CA PHE A 8 -0.65 0.60 -3.14
C PHE A 8 -1.98 0.42 -2.40
N ALA A 9 -3.10 0.58 -3.10
CA ALA A 9 -4.44 0.38 -2.55
C ALA A 9 -4.67 -1.06 -2.10
N ILE A 10 -4.32 -2.04 -2.94
CA ILE A 10 -4.44 -3.47 -2.64
C ILE A 10 -3.54 -3.85 -1.46
N GLY A 11 -2.27 -3.42 -1.49
CA GLY A 11 -1.32 -3.68 -0.41
C GLY A 11 -1.82 -3.16 0.93
N THR A 12 -2.27 -1.90 0.97
CA THR A 12 -2.76 -1.27 2.21
C THR A 12 -4.04 -1.96 2.72
N THR A 13 -5.03 -2.14 1.85
CA THR A 13 -6.31 -2.74 2.22
C THR A 13 -6.11 -4.18 2.71
N GLY A 14 -5.31 -4.96 1.99
CA GLY A 14 -5.03 -6.34 2.38
C GLY A 14 -4.27 -6.42 3.70
N PHE A 15 -3.29 -5.53 3.95
CA PHE A 15 -2.57 -5.50 5.22
C PHE A 15 -3.49 -5.21 6.41
N VAL A 16 -4.41 -4.25 6.26
CA VAL A 16 -5.40 -3.93 7.30
C VAL A 16 -6.32 -5.12 7.56
N VAL A 17 -6.91 -5.69 6.50
CA VAL A 17 -7.85 -6.81 6.62
C VAL A 17 -7.18 -8.02 7.28
N ILE A 18 -5.96 -8.35 6.89
CA ILE A 18 -5.22 -9.50 7.42
C ILE A 18 -4.80 -9.27 8.86
N ALA A 19 -4.34 -8.07 9.22
CA ALA A 19 -4.04 -7.75 10.61
C ALA A 19 -5.28 -7.90 11.50
N THR A 20 -6.43 -7.36 11.07
CA THR A 20 -7.70 -7.51 11.79
C THR A 20 -8.10 -8.98 11.93
N LEU A 21 -8.02 -9.75 10.84
CA LEU A 21 -8.37 -11.16 10.84
C LEU A 21 -7.43 -12.00 11.72
N HIS A 22 -6.13 -11.67 11.74
CA HIS A 22 -5.15 -12.33 12.60
C HIS A 22 -5.47 -12.11 14.07
N ILE A 23 -5.78 -10.87 14.46
CA ILE A 23 -6.15 -10.53 15.84
C ILE A 23 -7.41 -11.28 16.26
N ILE A 24 -8.44 -11.32 15.41
CA ILE A 24 -9.68 -12.06 15.72
C ILE A 24 -9.38 -13.54 15.94
N MET A 25 -8.64 -14.19 15.03
CA MET A 25 -8.40 -15.63 15.15
C MET A 25 -7.43 -15.98 16.29
N ALA A 26 -6.34 -15.25 16.46
CA ALA A 26 -5.34 -15.55 17.48
C ALA A 26 -5.82 -15.17 18.88
N LEU A 27 -6.48 -14.03 19.03
CA LEU A 27 -6.83 -13.48 20.34
C LEU A 27 -8.27 -13.80 20.76
N VAL A 28 -9.24 -13.60 19.86
CA VAL A 28 -10.68 -13.79 20.20
C VAL A 28 -11.04 -15.27 20.18
N LEU A 29 -10.57 -16.00 19.16
CA LEU A 29 -10.84 -17.43 19.01
C LEU A 29 -9.77 -18.33 19.65
N ASN A 30 -8.71 -17.75 20.20
CA ASN A 30 -7.60 -18.44 20.86
C ASN A 30 -7.00 -19.57 19.99
N MET A 31 -6.78 -19.30 18.69
CA MET A 31 -6.26 -20.26 17.72
C MET A 31 -4.77 -20.00 17.40
N PRO A 32 -3.82 -20.51 18.18
CA PRO A 32 -2.39 -20.27 17.95
C PRO A 32 -1.88 -20.89 16.63
N ALA A 33 -2.56 -21.92 16.12
CA ALA A 33 -2.21 -22.58 14.86
C ALA A 33 -2.31 -21.66 13.63
N VAL A 34 -2.91 -20.46 13.74
CA VAL A 34 -3.02 -19.52 12.62
C VAL A 34 -1.74 -18.71 12.39
N HIS A 35 -0.86 -18.58 13.39
CA HIS A 35 0.36 -17.75 13.27
C HIS A 35 1.23 -18.06 12.03
N PRO A 36 1.51 -19.33 11.67
CA PRO A 36 2.32 -19.64 10.49
C PRO A 36 1.68 -19.19 9.17
N VAL A 37 0.35 -19.31 9.07
CA VAL A 37 -0.41 -18.88 7.88
C VAL A 37 -0.31 -17.37 7.71
N PHE A 38 -0.52 -16.62 8.80
CA PHE A 38 -0.40 -15.17 8.78
C PHE A 38 1.03 -14.69 8.53
N MET A 39 2.03 -15.43 9.01
CA MET A 39 3.44 -15.15 8.74
C MET A 39 3.78 -15.21 7.25
N ALA A 40 3.11 -16.06 6.47
CA ALA A 40 3.23 -16.10 5.01
C ALA A 40 2.42 -15.00 4.30
N LEU A 41 1.29 -14.58 4.88
CA LEU A 41 0.43 -13.55 4.29
C LEU A 41 1.02 -12.13 4.41
N TYR A 42 1.59 -11.76 5.56
CA TYR A 42 2.19 -10.43 5.74
C TYR A 42 3.22 -10.03 4.65
N PRO A 43 4.22 -10.87 4.29
CA PRO A 43 5.17 -10.52 3.25
C PRO A 43 4.51 -10.40 1.87
N ALA A 44 3.46 -11.17 1.57
CA ALA A 44 2.74 -11.04 0.29
C ALA A 44 2.13 -9.64 0.12
N PHE A 45 1.47 -9.11 1.15
CA PHE A 45 0.91 -7.75 1.10
C PHE A 45 1.96 -6.65 1.24
N ALA A 46 3.05 -6.92 1.96
CA ALA A 46 4.20 -6.01 2.01
C ALA A 46 4.83 -5.81 0.62
N ILE A 47 4.93 -6.86 -0.21
CA ILE A 47 5.42 -6.75 -1.59
C ILE A 47 4.51 -5.82 -2.41
N PHE A 48 3.19 -5.97 -2.31
CA PHE A 48 2.25 -5.06 -3.00
C PHE A 48 2.39 -3.60 -2.55
N LEU A 49 2.63 -3.36 -1.26
CA LEU A 49 2.91 -2.02 -0.72
C LEU A 49 4.23 -1.44 -1.26
N ILE A 50 5.29 -2.24 -1.29
CA ILE A 50 6.61 -1.82 -1.81
C ILE A 50 6.50 -1.49 -3.30
N LEU A 51 5.84 -2.34 -4.09
CA LEU A 51 5.64 -2.10 -5.52
C LEU A 51 4.76 -0.86 -5.76
N GLY A 52 3.68 -0.71 -4.99
CA GLY A 52 2.80 0.46 -5.08
C GLY A 52 3.51 1.76 -4.73
N THR A 53 4.30 1.78 -3.65
CA THR A 53 5.08 2.96 -3.24
C THR A 53 6.18 3.28 -4.25
N ALA A 54 6.91 2.28 -4.76
CA ALA A 54 7.90 2.48 -5.81
C ALA A 54 7.30 3.10 -7.08
N GLN A 55 6.13 2.61 -7.52
CA GLN A 55 5.42 3.17 -8.67
C GLN A 55 4.91 4.59 -8.43
N ILE A 56 4.45 4.92 -7.21
CA ILE A 56 4.05 6.29 -6.86
C ILE A 56 5.27 7.22 -6.95
N ILE A 57 6.40 6.84 -6.36
CA ILE A 57 7.64 7.63 -6.37
C ILE A 57 8.14 7.82 -7.81
N ASN A 58 8.13 6.77 -8.62
CA ASN A 58 8.56 6.85 -10.02
C ASN A 58 7.58 7.64 -10.89
N GLY A 59 6.27 7.53 -10.65
CA GLY A 59 5.25 8.33 -11.32
C GLY A 59 5.30 9.82 -10.96
N GLN A 60 5.71 10.15 -9.72
CA GLN A 60 5.97 11.53 -9.30
C GLN A 60 7.21 12.13 -9.97
N LYS A 61 8.26 11.32 -10.18
CA LYS A 61 9.46 11.73 -10.92
C LYS A 61 9.18 11.98 -12.42
N ALA A 62 8.22 11.26 -12.99
CA ALA A 62 7.81 11.39 -14.39
C ALA A 62 6.71 12.44 -14.63
N ALA A 63 6.08 12.98 -13.57
CA ALA A 63 5.19 14.12 -13.73
C ALA A 63 6.06 15.33 -14.07
N PRO A 64 5.95 15.92 -15.29
CA PRO A 64 6.69 17.13 -15.58
C PRO A 64 6.26 18.15 -14.52
N VAL A 65 7.26 18.70 -13.81
CA VAL A 65 7.07 19.93 -13.06
C VAL A 65 6.42 20.88 -14.05
N LYS A 66 5.12 21.18 -13.88
CA LYS A 66 4.50 22.30 -14.58
C LYS A 66 5.18 23.53 -13.99
N VAL A 67 6.36 23.87 -14.52
CA VAL A 67 6.97 25.17 -14.35
C VAL A 67 5.95 26.10 -14.98
N ARG A 68 5.10 26.68 -14.13
CA ARG A 68 4.26 27.80 -14.52
C ARG A 68 5.23 28.92 -14.81
N ALA A 69 5.72 28.98 -16.05
CA ALA A 69 6.47 30.11 -16.56
C ALA A 69 5.53 31.31 -16.45
N ASN A 70 5.68 32.07 -15.36
CA ASN A 70 4.98 33.33 -15.18
C ASN A 70 5.62 34.33 -16.14
N ASN A 71 5.22 34.26 -17.40
CA ASN A 71 5.61 35.17 -18.45
C ASN A 71 4.89 36.50 -18.21
N LYS A 72 5.37 37.29 -17.24
CA LYS A 72 5.14 38.73 -17.23
C LYS A 72 6.07 39.32 -18.29
N ARG A 73 5.57 39.43 -19.51
CA ARG A 73 6.10 40.42 -20.46
C ARG A 73 5.47 41.77 -20.12
N TYR A 74 6.36 42.68 -19.72
CA TYR A 74 6.25 44.14 -19.64
C TYR A 74 4.96 44.72 -19.07
#